data_AF-A0A401ICV6-F1
#
_entry.id   AF-A0A401ICV6-F1
#
_cell.length_a   1.000
_cell.length_b   1.000
_cell.length_c   1.000
_cell.angle_alpha   90.00
_cell.angle_beta   90.00
_cell.angle_gamma   90.00
#
_symmetry.space_group_name_H-M   'P 1'
#
loop_
_entity.id
_entity.type
_entity.pdbx_description
1 polymer ?
#
loop_
_entity_poly.entity_id
_entity_poly.type
_entity_poly.pdbx_seq_one_letter_code
_entity_poly.pdbx_strand_id
1 'polypeptide(L)' 'MTNKNTIEFVAGRHSTALINQLAEELNLTPEEVVQKGITFMALYAGLRRENNGHILLQEGNDPPRILTL' A
#
# COMPACT_ATOMS: atom_id res chain seq x y z
N MET A 1 -3.21 -21.33 12.99
CA MET A 1 -2.08 -20.41 13.22
C MET A 1 -1.51 -20.04 11.88
N THR A 2 -1.69 -18.81 11.42
CA THR A 2 -1.19 -18.35 10.12
C THR A 2 0.30 -18.06 10.29
N ASN A 3 1.18 -18.86 9.65
CA ASN A 3 2.62 -18.57 9.61
C ASN A 3 2.80 -17.23 8.89
N LYS A 4 3.14 -16.18 9.65
CA LYS A 4 3.58 -14.91 9.08
C LYS A 4 5.04 -15.10 8.66
N ASN A 5 5.28 -15.24 7.36
CA ASN A 5 6.63 -15.17 6.82
C ASN A 5 7.10 -13.71 6.92
N THR A 6 8.05 -13.44 7.80
CA THR A 6 8.72 -12.14 7.88
C THR A 6 9.77 -12.06 6.78
N ILE A 7 9.73 -10.99 5.99
CA ILE A 7 10.74 -10.68 4.98
C ILE A 7 11.50 -9.45 5.45
N GLU A 8 12.81 -9.57 5.61
CA GLU A 8 13.69 -8.45 5.95
C GLU A 8 14.29 -7.85 4.68
N PHE A 9 14.27 -6.52 4.58
CA PHE A 9 14.92 -5.80 3.49
C PHE A 9 15.48 -4.48 4.00
N VAL A 10 16.57 -4.03 3.36
CA VAL A 10 17.21 -2.75 3.67
C VAL A 10 16.72 -1.70 2.69
N ALA A 11 15.98 -0.71 3.19
CA ALA A 11 15.60 0.46 2.42
C ALA A 11 16.78 1.43 2.28
N GLY A 12 16.91 2.07 1.11
CA GLY A 12 17.89 3.14 0.91
C GLY A 12 17.55 4.38 1.75
N ARG A 13 18.55 5.23 2.05
CA ARG A 13 18.38 6.42 2.92
C ARG A 13 17.17 7.29 2.58
N HIS A 14 16.93 7.56 1.29
CA HIS A 14 15.78 8.36 0.84
C HIS A 14 14.44 7.64 1.07
N SER A 15 14.38 6.33 0.83
CA SER A 15 13.18 5.52 1.08
C SER A 15 12.86 5.45 2.57
N THR A 16 13.87 5.31 3.43
CA THR A 16 13.68 5.30 4.89
C THR A 16 13.09 6.62 5.39
N ALA A 17 13.64 7.75 4.93
CA ALA A 17 13.11 9.07 5.31
C ALA A 17 11.64 9.24 4.87
N LEU A 18 11.31 8.83 3.64
CA LEU A 18 9.95 8.88 3.13
C LEU A 18 8.99 7.98 3.90
N ILE A 19 9.41 6.75 4.25
CA ILE A 19 8.58 5.83 5.05
C ILE A 19 8.26 6.43 6.41
N ASN A 20 9.26 7.02 7.08
CA ASN A 20 9.05 7.64 8.38
C ASN A 20 8.12 8.85 8.30
N GLN A 21 8.28 9.70 7.27
CA GLN A 21 7.39 10.83 7.04
C GLN A 21 5.94 10.39 6.83
N LEU A 22 5.70 9.39 5.97
CA LEU A 22 4.36 8.86 5.72
C LEU A 22 3.75 8.20 6.97
N ALA A 23 4.59 7.57 7.79
CA ALA A 23 4.15 6.98 9.06
C ALA A 23 3.61 8.07 10.00
N GLU A 24 4.31 9.20 10.12
CA GLU A 24 3.85 10.35 10.90
C GLU A 24 2.58 10.98 10.32
N GLU A 25 2.56 11.28 9.02
CA GLU A 25 1.43 11.94 8.34
C GLU A 25 0.12 11.12 8.44
N LEU A 26 0.23 9.80 8.39
CA LEU A 26 -0.91 8.89 8.41
C LEU A 26 -1.22 8.33 9.80
N ASN A 27 -0.45 8.71 10.83
CA ASN A 27 -0.53 8.14 12.18
C ASN A 27 -0.46 6.60 12.17
N LEU A 28 0.52 6.07 11.43
CA LEU A 28 0.82 4.65 11.27
C LEU A 28 2.23 4.36 11.77
N THR A 29 2.55 3.09 11.96
CA THR A 29 3.94 2.64 12.11
C THR A 29 4.63 2.52 10.75
N PRO A 30 5.97 2.66 10.67
CA PRO A 30 6.73 2.39 9.45
C PRO A 30 6.46 1.00 8.84
N GLU A 31 6.25 -0.01 9.68
CA GLU A 31 5.88 -1.37 9.25
C GLU A 31 4.52 -1.39 8.54
N GLU A 32 3.51 -0.72 9.09
CA GLU A 32 2.19 -0.64 8.46
C GLU A 32 2.22 0.11 7.13
N VAL A 33 3.05 1.15 7.02
CA VAL A 33 3.26 1.89 5.75
C VAL A 33 3.80 0.94 4.68
N VAL A 34 4.85 0.18 5.01
CA VAL A 34 5.43 -0.81 4.10
C VAL A 34 4.41 -1.89 3.72
N GLN A 35 3.71 -2.45 4.71
CA GLN A 35 2.75 -3.53 4.48
C GLN A 35 1.59 -3.09 3.57
N LYS A 36 1.05 -1.89 3.81
CA LYS A 36 0.02 -1.29 2.95
C LYS A 36 0.58 -1.01 1.55
N GLY A 37 1.79 -0.46 1.45
CA GLY A 37 2.46 -0.20 0.16
C GLY A 37 2.63 -1.47 -0.69
N ILE A 38 3.12 -2.57 -0.09
CA ILE A 38 3.24 -3.87 -0.76
C ILE A 38 1.88 -4.38 -1.22
N THR A 39 0.85 -4.26 -0.37
CA THR A 39 -0.52 -4.67 -0.69
C THR A 39 -1.06 -3.92 -1.89
N PHE A 40 -0.87 -2.60 -1.94
CA PHE A 40 -1.28 -1.77 -3.08
C PHE A 40 -0.55 -2.15 -4.36
N MET A 41 0.76 -2.40 -4.30
CA MET A 41 1.54 -2.86 -5.46
C MET A 41 1.05 -4.22 -5.98
N ALA A 42 0.73 -5.16 -5.08
CA ALA A 42 0.21 -6.47 -5.44
C ALA A 42 -1.17 -6.37 -6.12
N LEU A 43 -2.07 -5.55 -5.59
CA LEU A 43 -3.37 -5.26 -6.20
C LEU A 43 -3.21 -4.70 -7.62
N TYR A 44 -2.32 -3.70 -7.78
CA TYR A 44 -2.06 -3.10 -9.08
C TYR A 44 -1.44 -4.07 -10.09
N ALA A 45 -0.48 -4.90 -9.65
CA ALA A 45 0.13 -5.92 -10.49
C ALA A 45 -0.88 -6.99 -10.93
N GLY A 46 -1.85 -7.34 -10.07
CA GLY A 46 -2.98 -8.21 -10.42
C GLY A 46 -3.88 -7.59 -11.49
N LEU A 47 -4.24 -6.31 -11.35
CA LEU A 47 -5.09 -5.60 -12.31
C LEU A 47 -4.45 -5.53 -13.72
N ARG A 48 -3.15 -5.24 -13.80
CA ARG A 48 -2.42 -5.14 -15.08
C ARG A 48 -2.34 -6.44 -15.87
N ARG A 49 -2.53 -7.60 -15.24
CA ARG A 49 -2.50 -8.89 -15.94
C ARG A 49 -3.75 -9.16 -16.77
N GLU A 50 -4.84 -8.45 -16.52
CA GLU A 50 -6.12 -8.77 -17.16
C GLU A 50 -6.78 -7.59 -17.88
N ASN A 51 -6.63 -6.32 -17.46
CA ASN A 51 -7.21 -5.15 -18.15
C ASN A 51 -6.61 -3.81 -17.68
N ASN A 52 -6.86 -2.71 -18.41
CA ASN A 52 -6.67 -1.33 -17.90
C ASN A 52 -7.67 -1.07 -16.76
N GLY A 53 -7.34 -1.49 -15.54
CA GLY A 53 -8.20 -1.34 -14.36
C GLY A 53 -8.01 0.01 -13.66
N HIS A 54 -9.12 0.64 -13.29
CA HIS A 54 -9.13 1.76 -12.34
C HIS A 54 -9.33 1.21 -10.92
N ILE A 55 -8.58 1.75 -9.94
CA ILE A 55 -8.86 1.46 -8.53
C ILE A 55 -10.04 2.35 -8.12
N LEU A 56 -11.14 1.71 -7.75
CA LEU A 56 -12.30 2.37 -7.16
C LEU A 56 -12.18 2.31 -5.63
N LEU A 57 -12.24 3.46 -4.97
CA LEU A 57 -12.33 3.54 -3.52
C LEU A 57 -13.79 3.63 -3.09
N GLN A 58 -14.18 2.78 -2.15
CA GLN A 58 -15.50 2.80 -1.51
C GLN A 58 -15.33 2.90 0.00
N GLU A 59 -16.01 3.86 0.62
CA GLU A 59 -15.98 4.08 2.07
C GLU A 59 -17.36 3.76 2.65
N GLY A 60 -17.47 2.66 3.41
CA GLY A 60 -18.75 2.19 3.94
C GLY A 60 -19.76 1.85 2.84
N ASN A 61 -20.92 2.52 2.87
CA ASN A 61 -22.01 2.32 1.90
C ASN A 61 -22.02 3.39 0.79
N ASP A 62 -21.02 4.27 0.72
CA ASP A 62 -20.97 5.30 -0.31
C ASP A 62 -20.73 4.70 -1.70
N PRO A 63 -21.10 5.38 -2.80
CA PRO A 63 -20.76 4.93 -4.14
C PRO A 63 -19.24 4.96 -4.40
N PRO A 64 -18.67 3.96 -5.08
CA PRO A 64 -17.25 3.93 -5.39
C PRO A 64 -16.80 5.12 -6.26
N ARG A 65 -15.62 5.69 -5.95
CA ARG A 65 -15.00 6.78 -6.70
C ARG A 65 -13.66 6.35 -7.33
N ILE A 66 -13.38 6.81 -8.55
CA ILE A 66 -12.09 6.55 -9.22
C ILE A 66 -10.99 7.30 -8.48
N LEU A 67 -9.95 6.58 -8.05
CA LEU A 67 -8.72 7.20 -7.58
C LEU A 67 -7.97 7.78 -8.78
N THR A 68 -7.85 9.10 -8.84
CA THR A 68 -6.96 9.78 -9.79
C THR A 68 -5.78 10.29 -8.96
N LEU A 69 -4.57 9.79 -9.22
CA LEU A 69 -3.33 10.24 -8.58
C LEU A 69 -2.88 11.58 -9.17
#